data_AF-A0A356QRW2-F1
#
_entry.id   AF-A0A356QRW2-F1
#
_cell.length_a   1.000
_cell.length_b   1.000
_cell.length_c   1.000
_cell.angle_alpha   90.00
_cell.angle_beta   90.00
_cell.angle_gamma   90.00
#
_symmetry.space_group_name_H-M   'P 1'
#
loop_
_entity.id
_entity.type
_entity.pdbx_description
1 polymer ?
#
loop_
_entity_poly.entity_id
_entity_poly.type
_entity_poly.pdbx_seq_one_letter_code
_entity_poly.pdbx_strand_id
1 'polypeptide(L)'
;METTEDRATLRLRLNADTQLAAHTPRPREPDGTLFGYQVHESTINNAFEQLGIKGQQLTLEELFIHVQQQLGLEQKIPEDLPEGVSVAFEQVEPIRVDFEQGLIQVKISIDALESGRRNWYDVIGGVTYKPVASGNTIVLQREGPIRISGPGHRGRIEFALRTIFGKIFPKERPVPIVPRKFTDHPRLQNLTTLQAMSWDGWIAIALGDSPQLQTAEIPEEQPPVVR
;
A
#
# COMPACT_ATOMS: atom_id res chain seq x y z
N MET A 1 16.22 12.55 -10.45
CA MET A 1 16.98 11.92 -9.35
C MET A 1 17.99 12.96 -8.89
N GLU A 2 18.03 13.26 -7.61
CA GLU A 2 18.99 14.19 -7.02
C GLU A 2 19.78 13.42 -5.96
N THR A 3 21.10 13.52 -5.99
CA THR A 3 21.98 12.78 -5.08
C THR A 3 23.01 13.75 -4.55
N THR A 4 23.05 13.95 -3.24
CA THR A 4 24.14 14.66 -2.54
C THR A 4 25.08 13.62 -1.92
N GLU A 5 26.20 14.06 -1.33
CA GLU A 5 27.12 13.14 -0.63
C GLU A 5 26.40 12.29 0.43
N ASP A 6 25.41 12.88 1.12
CA ASP A 6 24.68 12.24 2.21
C ASP A 6 23.24 11.80 1.88
N ARG A 7 22.72 12.05 0.67
CA ARG A 7 21.29 11.82 0.39
C ARG A 7 21.03 11.36 -1.03
N ALA A 8 20.15 10.37 -1.20
CA ALA A 8 19.58 10.00 -2.49
C ALA A 8 18.08 10.29 -2.51
N THR A 9 17.66 11.24 -3.35
CA THR A 9 16.24 11.57 -3.57
C THR A 9 15.81 11.10 -4.96
N LEU A 10 14.92 10.11 -5.00
CA LEU A 10 14.28 9.68 -6.25
C LEU A 10 12.91 10.36 -6.38
N ARG A 11 12.77 11.22 -7.39
CA ARG A 11 11.51 11.89 -7.73
C ARG A 11 10.93 11.23 -8.97
N LEU A 12 9.85 10.47 -8.79
CA LEU A 12 9.07 9.87 -9.87
C LEU A 12 7.73 10.60 -9.96
N ARG A 13 7.46 11.25 -11.10
CA ARG A 13 6.13 11.75 -11.45
C ARG A 13 5.66 10.93 -12.64
N LEU A 14 4.76 10.00 -12.40
CA LEU A 14 4.14 9.19 -13.43
C LEU A 14 2.76 9.80 -13.71
N ASN A 15 2.65 10.50 -14.83
CA ASN A 15 1.40 11.06 -15.33
C ASN A 15 0.79 10.06 -16.33
N ALA A 16 -0.54 9.89 -16.30
CA ALA A 16 -1.30 9.37 -17.43
C ALA A 16 -1.91 10.56 -18.20
N ASP A 17 -2.17 10.36 -19.50
CA ASP A 17 -2.58 11.41 -20.46
C ASP A 17 -3.88 12.16 -20.08
N THR A 18 -4.61 11.70 -19.06
CA THR A 18 -5.94 12.23 -18.69
C THR A 18 -6.01 12.95 -17.34
N GLN A 19 -4.91 13.09 -16.58
CA GLN A 19 -4.98 13.66 -15.22
C GLN A 19 -4.04 14.84 -14.98
N LEU A 20 -4.65 15.97 -14.57
CA LEU A 20 -3.98 17.14 -14.02
C LEU A 20 -3.21 16.74 -12.75
N ALA A 21 -1.96 17.19 -12.64
CA ALA A 21 -1.09 16.89 -11.51
C ALA A 21 -1.77 17.23 -10.16
N ALA A 22 -1.50 16.41 -9.14
CA ALA A 22 -2.01 16.59 -7.79
C ALA A 22 -1.90 18.06 -7.33
N HIS A 23 -3.04 18.66 -6.98
CA HIS A 23 -3.15 20.05 -6.53
C HIS A 23 -2.97 20.21 -5.01
N THR A 24 -2.78 19.10 -4.28
CA THR A 24 -2.62 19.08 -2.82
C THR A 24 -1.15 19.23 -2.40
N PRO A 25 -0.87 19.93 -1.28
CA PRO A 25 0.49 20.13 -0.82
C PRO A 25 1.11 18.81 -0.38
N ARG A 26 2.32 18.54 -0.89
CA ARG A 26 3.05 17.32 -0.54
C ARG A 26 3.49 17.33 0.94
N PRO A 27 3.44 16.17 1.61
CA PRO A 27 4.19 15.90 2.83
C PRO A 27 5.62 16.44 2.81
N ARG A 28 6.08 17.06 3.90
CA ARG A 28 7.50 17.39 4.09
C ARG A 28 8.25 16.18 4.64
N GLU A 29 9.38 15.88 4.03
CA GLU A 29 10.30 14.85 4.52
C GLU A 29 10.95 15.32 5.84
N PRO A 30 11.11 14.44 6.84
CA PRO A 30 11.84 14.77 8.07
C PRO A 30 13.33 15.05 7.83
N ASP A 31 13.94 15.81 8.75
CA ASP A 31 15.39 15.97 8.79
C ASP A 31 16.08 14.61 9.06
N GLY A 32 17.28 14.42 8.49
CA GLY A 32 18.00 13.14 8.57
C GLY A 32 17.50 12.05 7.62
N THR A 33 16.57 12.37 6.71
CA THR A 33 16.13 11.45 5.64
C THR A 33 17.28 11.17 4.68
N LEU A 34 17.73 9.91 4.66
CA LEU A 34 18.74 9.41 3.72
C LEU A 34 18.09 8.84 2.46
N PHE A 35 16.88 8.29 2.60
CA PHE A 35 16.05 7.78 1.52
C PHE A 35 14.59 8.15 1.74
N GLY A 36 13.98 8.83 0.76
CA GLY A 36 12.58 9.20 0.79
C GLY A 36 11.91 8.96 -0.55
N TYR A 37 10.65 8.52 -0.51
CA TYR A 37 9.79 8.54 -1.69
C TYR A 37 8.37 8.98 -1.33
N GLN A 38 7.74 9.65 -2.29
CA GLN A 38 6.39 10.18 -2.16
C GLN A 38 5.62 9.82 -3.42
N VAL A 39 4.43 9.24 -3.26
CA VAL A 39 3.58 8.83 -4.38
C VAL A 39 2.19 9.39 -4.13
N HIS A 40 1.58 9.97 -5.16
CA HIS A 40 0.19 10.40 -5.12
C HIS A 40 -0.71 9.23 -5.56
N GLU A 41 -1.91 9.12 -4.99
CA GLU A 41 -2.87 8.06 -5.29
C GLU A 41 -3.18 7.97 -6.80
N SER A 42 -3.17 9.10 -7.51
CA SER A 42 -3.39 9.14 -8.97
C SER A 42 -2.37 8.29 -9.72
N THR A 43 -1.10 8.26 -9.30
CA THR A 43 -0.08 7.40 -9.91
C THR A 43 -0.45 5.92 -9.80
N ILE A 44 -0.98 5.51 -8.65
CA ILE A 44 -1.39 4.12 -8.41
C ILE A 44 -2.66 3.79 -9.19
N ASN A 45 -3.66 4.68 -9.15
CA ASN A 45 -4.89 4.50 -9.92
C ASN A 45 -4.61 4.41 -11.42
N ASN A 46 -3.69 5.22 -11.95
CA ASN A 46 -3.26 5.14 -13.34
C ASN A 46 -2.56 3.81 -13.68
N ALA A 47 -1.78 3.27 -12.74
CA ALA A 47 -1.19 1.94 -12.94
C ALA A 47 -2.28 0.84 -12.96
N PHE A 48 -3.31 0.95 -12.11
CA PHE A 48 -4.43 0.00 -12.12
C PHE A 48 -5.29 0.09 -13.38
N GLU A 49 -5.48 1.29 -13.92
CA GLU A 49 -6.13 1.51 -15.21
C GLU A 49 -5.40 0.78 -16.36
N GLN A 50 -4.07 0.69 -16.28
CA GLN A 50 -3.25 -0.01 -17.27
C GLN A 50 -3.19 -1.52 -17.10
N LEU A 51 -3.78 -2.08 -16.03
CA LEU A 51 -3.85 -3.53 -15.86
C LEU A 51 -4.74 -4.20 -16.93
N GLY A 52 -5.62 -3.48 -17.62
CA GLY A 52 -6.44 -4.10 -18.68
C GLY A 52 -7.45 -5.13 -18.18
N ILE A 53 -7.84 -5.07 -16.90
CA ILE A 53 -8.81 -5.98 -16.28
C ILE A 53 -10.28 -5.53 -16.46
N LYS A 54 -10.50 -4.33 -17.00
CA LYS A 54 -11.84 -3.75 -17.19
C LYS A 54 -12.73 -4.64 -18.04
N GLY A 55 -13.89 -5.02 -17.51
CA GLY A 55 -14.83 -5.92 -18.18
C GLY A 55 -14.29 -7.33 -18.44
N GLN A 56 -13.09 -7.67 -17.95
CA GLN A 56 -12.52 -9.00 -18.11
C GLN A 56 -13.07 -9.91 -17.02
N GLN A 57 -13.33 -11.17 -17.39
CA GLN A 57 -13.56 -12.25 -16.46
C GLN A 57 -12.27 -13.06 -16.31
N LEU A 58 -11.76 -13.12 -15.09
CA LEU A 58 -10.52 -13.82 -14.75
C LEU A 58 -10.78 -14.73 -13.55
N THR A 59 -10.17 -15.91 -13.53
CA THR A 59 -10.02 -16.67 -12.29
C THR A 59 -9.11 -15.92 -11.32
N LEU A 60 -9.21 -16.21 -10.02
CA LEU A 60 -8.28 -15.61 -9.05
C LEU A 60 -6.82 -15.94 -9.37
N GLU A 61 -6.53 -17.15 -9.84
CA GLU A 61 -5.18 -17.56 -10.24
C GLU A 61 -4.65 -16.70 -11.39
N GLU A 62 -5.46 -16.55 -12.46
CA GLU A 62 -5.12 -15.69 -13.60
C GLU A 62 -4.92 -14.24 -13.18
N LEU A 63 -5.77 -13.72 -12.28
CA LEU A 63 -5.62 -12.36 -11.75
C LEU A 63 -4.27 -12.18 -11.02
N PHE A 64 -3.87 -13.13 -10.17
CA PHE A 64 -2.59 -13.07 -9.47
C PHE A 64 -1.41 -13.10 -10.44
N ILE A 65 -1.43 -14.01 -11.42
CA ILE A 65 -0.40 -14.11 -12.45
C ILE A 65 -0.32 -12.82 -13.26
N HIS A 66 -1.47 -12.30 -13.70
CA HIS A 66 -1.57 -11.11 -14.53
C HIS A 66 -1.01 -9.87 -13.83
N VAL A 67 -1.38 -9.65 -12.58
CA VAL A 67 -0.84 -8.54 -11.76
C VAL A 67 0.66 -8.72 -11.52
N GLN A 68 1.13 -9.93 -11.20
CA GLN A 68 2.56 -10.20 -10.99
C GLN A 68 3.38 -9.93 -12.26
N GLN A 69 2.88 -10.32 -13.43
CA GLN A 69 3.53 -10.08 -14.72
C GLN A 69 3.62 -8.58 -15.02
N GLN A 70 2.52 -7.83 -14.84
CA GLN A 70 2.51 -6.38 -15.07
C GLN A 70 3.46 -5.62 -14.13
N LEU A 71 3.62 -6.11 -12.90
CA LEU A 71 4.53 -5.53 -11.92
C LEU A 71 5.98 -6.04 -12.03
N GLY A 72 6.26 -6.96 -12.95
CA GLY A 72 7.58 -7.60 -13.09
C GLY A 72 8.01 -8.38 -11.84
N LEU A 73 7.05 -8.90 -11.07
CA LEU A 73 7.28 -9.71 -9.87
C LEU A 73 7.42 -11.19 -10.23
N GLU A 74 8.11 -11.94 -9.39
CA GLU A 74 8.14 -13.39 -9.50
C GLU A 74 6.72 -13.96 -9.37
N GLN A 75 6.38 -14.89 -10.26
CA GLN A 75 5.08 -15.52 -10.28
C GLN A 75 4.99 -16.51 -9.11
N LYS A 76 4.23 -16.14 -8.09
CA LYS A 76 3.99 -16.97 -6.91
C LYS A 76 2.52 -16.89 -6.51
N ILE A 77 1.79 -17.95 -6.80
CA ILE A 77 0.39 -18.10 -6.42
C ILE A 77 0.34 -18.49 -4.94
N PRO A 78 -0.47 -17.81 -4.11
CA PRO A 78 -0.67 -18.22 -2.73
C PRO A 78 -1.33 -19.60 -2.63
N GLU A 79 -0.80 -20.50 -1.78
CA GLU A 79 -1.38 -21.83 -1.54
C GLU A 79 -2.79 -21.76 -0.92
N ASP A 80 -3.10 -20.66 -0.22
CA ASP A 80 -4.39 -20.44 0.43
C ASP A 80 -5.47 -19.85 -0.49
N LEU A 81 -5.15 -19.62 -1.75
CA LEU A 81 -6.06 -19.03 -2.73
C LEU A 81 -7.29 -19.93 -2.95
N PRO A 82 -8.52 -19.37 -2.99
CA PRO A 82 -9.71 -20.13 -3.34
C PRO A 82 -9.66 -20.64 -4.77
N GLU A 83 -9.79 -21.96 -4.96
CA GLU A 83 -9.99 -22.58 -6.27
C GLU A 83 -11.43 -22.38 -6.78
N GLY A 84 -11.60 -22.38 -8.10
CA GLY A 84 -12.91 -22.31 -8.75
C GLY A 84 -13.66 -21.01 -8.50
N VAL A 85 -12.93 -19.92 -8.22
CA VAL A 85 -13.48 -18.57 -8.11
C VAL A 85 -13.11 -17.75 -9.35
N SER A 86 -14.13 -17.24 -10.02
CA SER A 86 -14.00 -16.34 -11.18
C SER A 86 -14.57 -14.98 -10.84
N VAL A 87 -13.90 -13.92 -11.30
CA VAL A 87 -14.25 -12.52 -11.05
C VAL A 87 -14.34 -11.80 -12.39
N ALA A 88 -15.53 -11.28 -12.70
CA ALA A 88 -15.76 -10.34 -13.77
C ALA A 88 -15.72 -8.91 -13.21
N PHE A 89 -14.76 -8.12 -13.64
CA PHE A 89 -14.60 -6.75 -13.16
C PHE A 89 -15.53 -5.78 -13.87
N GLU A 90 -15.94 -4.73 -13.16
CA GLU A 90 -16.66 -3.62 -13.75
C GLU A 90 -15.89 -2.96 -14.89
N GLN A 91 -16.62 -2.38 -15.84
CA GLN A 91 -16.02 -1.65 -16.98
C GLN A 91 -15.42 -0.32 -16.55
N VAL A 92 -15.94 0.28 -15.48
CA VAL A 92 -15.57 1.61 -14.99
C VAL A 92 -14.96 1.48 -13.60
N GLU A 93 -13.72 1.95 -13.45
CA GLU A 93 -12.96 1.97 -12.19
C GLU A 93 -13.06 0.65 -11.38
N PRO A 94 -12.59 -0.49 -11.95
CA PRO A 94 -12.68 -1.79 -11.29
C PRO A 94 -11.83 -1.86 -10.01
N ILE A 95 -10.76 -1.06 -9.94
CA ILE A 95 -9.93 -0.90 -8.74
C ILE A 95 -9.69 0.59 -8.53
N ARG A 96 -9.89 1.06 -7.31
CA ARG A 96 -9.63 2.43 -6.87
C ARG A 96 -8.89 2.42 -5.56
N VAL A 97 -7.89 3.28 -5.45
CA VAL A 97 -7.16 3.55 -4.22
C VAL A 97 -7.27 5.02 -3.86
N ASP A 98 -7.61 5.28 -2.61
CA ASP A 98 -7.69 6.62 -2.04
C ASP A 98 -6.83 6.70 -0.77
N PHE A 99 -6.11 7.81 -0.60
CA PHE A 99 -5.19 8.09 0.49
C PHE A 99 -5.75 9.18 1.39
N GLU A 100 -6.31 8.78 2.53
CA GLU A 100 -7.06 9.69 3.40
C GLU A 100 -6.75 9.44 4.87
N GLN A 101 -6.45 10.51 5.61
CA GLN A 101 -6.32 10.52 7.08
C GLN A 101 -5.42 9.41 7.68
N GLY A 102 -4.25 9.18 7.07
CA GLY A 102 -3.31 8.16 7.53
C GLY A 102 -3.64 6.74 7.06
N LEU A 103 -4.70 6.57 6.28
CA LEU A 103 -5.19 5.31 5.77
C LEU A 103 -5.05 5.24 4.25
N ILE A 104 -5.02 3.99 3.77
CA ILE A 104 -5.06 3.66 2.36
C ILE A 104 -6.28 2.79 2.16
N GLN A 105 -7.25 3.30 1.42
CA GLN A 105 -8.48 2.59 1.12
C GLN A 105 -8.37 2.00 -0.28
N VAL A 106 -8.61 0.70 -0.41
CA VAL A 106 -8.68 0.00 -1.70
C VAL A 106 -10.12 -0.44 -1.89
N LYS A 107 -10.74 0.00 -2.98
CA LYS A 107 -12.07 -0.43 -3.41
C LYS A 107 -11.94 -1.24 -4.70
N ILE A 108 -12.70 -2.33 -4.78
CA ILE A 108 -12.81 -3.17 -5.96
C ILE A 108 -14.27 -3.28 -6.35
N SER A 109 -14.55 -3.00 -7.62
CA SER A 109 -15.90 -3.05 -8.21
C SER A 109 -15.97 -4.26 -9.14
N ILE A 110 -16.87 -5.18 -8.84
CA ILE A 110 -17.03 -6.49 -9.49
C ILE A 110 -18.45 -6.58 -10.05
N ASP A 111 -18.56 -6.83 -11.35
CA ASP A 111 -19.83 -7.06 -12.05
C ASP A 111 -20.41 -8.43 -11.67
N ALA A 112 -19.58 -9.47 -11.72
CA ALA A 112 -19.96 -10.82 -11.29
C ALA A 112 -18.82 -11.56 -10.56
N LEU A 113 -19.15 -12.27 -9.49
CA LEU A 113 -18.26 -13.19 -8.79
C LEU A 113 -18.90 -14.57 -8.78
N GLU A 114 -18.21 -15.57 -9.31
CA GLU A 114 -18.68 -16.95 -9.38
C GLU A 114 -17.80 -17.84 -8.51
N SER A 115 -18.41 -18.72 -7.73
CA SER A 115 -17.71 -19.73 -6.92
C SER A 115 -18.53 -21.01 -6.86
N GLY A 116 -18.13 -22.01 -7.64
CA GLY A 116 -18.82 -23.28 -7.77
C GLY A 116 -20.26 -23.13 -8.28
N ARG A 117 -21.25 -23.24 -7.38
CA ARG A 117 -22.69 -23.09 -7.71
C ARG A 117 -23.27 -21.73 -7.30
N ARG A 118 -22.46 -20.85 -6.74
CA ARG A 118 -22.90 -19.56 -6.20
C ARG A 118 -22.37 -18.44 -7.07
N ASN A 119 -23.26 -17.52 -7.44
CA ASN A 119 -22.94 -16.34 -8.21
C ASN A 119 -23.45 -15.11 -7.46
N TRP A 120 -22.65 -14.05 -7.49
CA TRP A 120 -22.96 -12.75 -6.91
C TRP A 120 -22.73 -11.68 -7.97
N TYR A 121 -23.59 -10.67 -8.01
CA TYR A 121 -23.52 -9.58 -8.99
C TYR A 121 -23.40 -8.24 -8.30
N ASP A 122 -22.85 -7.22 -8.97
CA ASP A 122 -22.72 -5.85 -8.47
C ASP A 122 -22.04 -5.78 -7.09
N VAL A 123 -20.93 -6.51 -6.92
CA VAL A 123 -20.20 -6.62 -5.64
C VAL A 123 -19.15 -5.51 -5.55
N ILE A 124 -19.22 -4.73 -4.48
CA ILE A 124 -18.20 -3.73 -4.13
C ILE A 124 -17.48 -4.20 -2.88
N GLY A 125 -16.22 -4.61 -3.06
CA GLY A 125 -15.29 -4.95 -1.98
C GLY A 125 -14.46 -3.75 -1.57
N GLY A 126 -14.21 -3.61 -0.27
CA GLY A 126 -13.39 -2.54 0.29
C GLY A 126 -12.48 -3.04 1.39
N VAL A 127 -11.21 -2.65 1.36
CA VAL A 127 -10.24 -2.93 2.41
C VAL A 127 -9.52 -1.64 2.77
N THR A 128 -9.16 -1.51 4.05
CA THR A 128 -8.41 -0.36 4.56
C THR A 128 -7.09 -0.85 5.11
N TYR A 129 -6.03 -0.14 4.80
CA TYR A 129 -4.67 -0.40 5.25
C TYR A 129 -4.11 0.82 5.96
N LYS A 130 -3.20 0.56 6.89
CA LYS A 130 -2.37 1.55 7.54
C LYS A 130 -0.90 1.28 7.23
N PRO A 131 -0.12 2.28 6.79
CA PRO A 131 1.32 2.14 6.69
C PRO A 131 1.92 2.05 8.10
N VAL A 132 2.67 0.98 8.37
CA VAL A 132 3.30 0.71 9.66
C VAL A 132 4.77 0.37 9.46
N ALA A 133 5.64 0.98 10.26
CA ALA A 133 7.06 0.67 10.30
C ALA A 133 7.29 -0.76 10.79
N SER A 134 8.11 -1.52 10.07
CA SER A 134 8.51 -2.88 10.42
C SER A 134 10.00 -3.04 10.16
N GLY A 135 10.81 -2.75 11.18
CA GLY A 135 12.27 -2.71 11.04
C GLY A 135 12.71 -1.61 10.06
N ASN A 136 13.48 -2.00 9.04
CA ASN A 136 13.98 -1.12 7.98
C ASN A 136 13.02 -1.01 6.76
N THR A 137 11.80 -1.53 6.89
CA THR A 137 10.78 -1.46 5.85
C THR A 137 9.47 -0.91 6.41
N ILE A 138 8.56 -0.60 5.50
CA ILE A 138 7.19 -0.21 5.82
C ILE A 138 6.26 -1.19 5.13
N VAL A 139 5.29 -1.64 5.91
CA VAL A 139 4.27 -2.58 5.46
C VAL A 139 2.90 -1.95 5.59
N LEU A 140 2.00 -2.32 4.69
CA LEU A 140 0.58 -2.01 4.80
C LEU A 140 -0.08 -3.10 5.63
N GLN A 141 -0.50 -2.73 6.84
CA GLN A 141 -1.24 -3.60 7.72
C GLN A 141 -2.74 -3.35 7.55
N ARG A 142 -3.53 -4.42 7.36
CA ARG A 142 -4.98 -4.29 7.20
C ARG A 142 -5.60 -3.77 8.50
N GLU A 143 -6.32 -2.67 8.39
CA GLU A 143 -7.06 -2.03 9.46
C GLU A 143 -8.56 -2.29 9.30
N GLY A 144 -9.17 -2.88 10.32
CA GLY A 144 -10.60 -3.18 10.33
C GLY A 144 -11.02 -4.38 9.46
N PRO A 145 -12.34 -4.63 9.38
CA PRO A 145 -12.90 -5.71 8.57
C PRO A 145 -12.92 -5.33 7.09
N ILE A 146 -13.03 -6.35 6.24
CA ILE A 146 -13.35 -6.14 4.82
C ILE A 146 -14.79 -5.66 4.72
N ARG A 147 -15.00 -4.58 3.98
CA ARG A 147 -16.32 -4.03 3.67
C ARG A 147 -16.82 -4.70 2.40
N ILE A 148 -18.03 -5.23 2.44
CA ILE A 148 -18.69 -5.79 1.26
C ILE A 148 -20.02 -5.08 1.13
N SER A 149 -20.30 -4.57 -0.05
CA SER A 149 -21.50 -3.81 -0.35
C SER A 149 -21.94 -4.10 -1.79
N GLY A 150 -23.16 -3.69 -2.14
CA GLY A 150 -23.73 -3.91 -3.46
C GLY A 150 -25.25 -4.09 -3.39
N PRO A 151 -26.00 -3.74 -4.44
CA PRO A 151 -27.43 -4.01 -4.53
C PRO A 151 -27.72 -5.51 -4.30
N GLY A 152 -28.55 -5.84 -3.30
CA GLY A 152 -28.97 -7.22 -3.04
C GLY A 152 -28.17 -8.01 -1.99
N HIS A 153 -27.04 -7.50 -1.48
CA HIS A 153 -26.18 -8.25 -0.54
C HIS A 153 -26.46 -7.99 0.94
N ARG A 154 -27.72 -7.93 1.38
CA ARG A 154 -28.08 -7.81 2.82
C ARG A 154 -28.36 -9.20 3.41
N GLY A 155 -27.49 -9.72 4.28
CA GLY A 155 -27.73 -10.93 5.09
C GLY A 155 -26.65 -12.04 4.99
N ARG A 156 -27.04 -13.31 5.20
CA ARG A 156 -26.15 -14.51 5.26
C ARG A 156 -25.23 -14.73 4.04
N ILE A 157 -25.51 -14.04 2.93
CA ILE A 157 -24.72 -14.01 1.69
C ILE A 157 -23.30 -13.43 1.93
N GLU A 158 -23.14 -12.60 2.96
CA GLU A 158 -21.89 -11.90 3.26
C GLU A 158 -20.75 -12.85 3.69
N PHE A 159 -21.04 -14.00 4.31
CA PHE A 159 -20.00 -14.87 4.86
C PHE A 159 -19.09 -15.49 3.80
N ALA A 160 -19.67 -16.00 2.69
CA ALA A 160 -18.89 -16.61 1.63
C ALA A 160 -17.98 -15.58 0.93
N LEU A 161 -18.54 -14.40 0.63
CA LEU A 161 -17.77 -13.30 0.06
C LEU A 161 -16.69 -12.83 1.04
N ARG A 162 -17.00 -12.66 2.33
CA ARG A 162 -16.01 -12.31 3.36
C ARG A 162 -14.86 -13.32 3.44
N THR A 163 -15.13 -14.61 3.27
CA THR A 163 -14.08 -15.64 3.22
C THR A 163 -13.20 -15.49 1.99
N ILE A 164 -13.79 -15.30 0.80
CA ILE A 164 -13.03 -15.10 -0.45
C ILE A 164 -12.16 -13.84 -0.36
N PHE A 165 -12.77 -12.70 -0.05
CA PHE A 165 -12.03 -11.45 0.11
C PHE A 165 -11.03 -11.52 1.27
N GLY A 166 -11.31 -12.26 2.34
CA GLY A 166 -10.39 -12.50 3.45
C GLY A 166 -9.11 -13.19 3.03
N LYS A 167 -9.19 -14.08 2.04
CA LYS A 167 -8.04 -14.76 1.44
C LYS A 167 -7.32 -13.91 0.39
N ILE A 168 -8.04 -13.06 -0.33
CA ILE A 168 -7.43 -12.08 -1.27
C ILE A 168 -6.69 -10.97 -0.49
N PHE A 169 -7.26 -10.53 0.63
CA PHE A 169 -6.74 -9.48 1.53
C PHE A 169 -6.47 -10.02 2.94
N PRO A 170 -5.52 -10.96 3.09
CA PRO A 170 -5.18 -11.56 4.38
C PRO A 170 -4.76 -10.50 5.39
N LYS A 171 -5.18 -10.64 6.66
CA LYS A 171 -4.77 -9.71 7.72
C LYS A 171 -3.33 -9.99 8.14
N GLU A 172 -2.95 -11.26 8.07
CA GLU A 172 -1.75 -11.87 8.60
C GLU A 172 -0.55 -11.70 7.65
N ARG A 173 -0.79 -11.23 6.42
CA ARG A 173 0.25 -11.00 5.41
C ARG A 173 0.28 -9.50 5.05
N PRO A 174 1.02 -8.68 5.82
CA PRO A 174 1.24 -7.28 5.49
C PRO A 174 1.86 -7.12 4.10
N VAL A 175 1.47 -6.08 3.38
CA VAL A 175 1.98 -5.83 2.02
C VAL A 175 3.21 -4.90 2.13
N PRO A 176 4.43 -5.35 1.80
CA PRO A 176 5.60 -4.48 1.82
C PRO A 176 5.48 -3.45 0.69
N ILE A 177 5.68 -2.16 1.02
CA ILE A 177 5.64 -1.07 0.03
C ILE A 177 7.02 -0.55 -0.34
N VAL A 178 8.05 -0.91 0.42
CA VAL A 178 9.44 -0.65 0.04
C VAL A 178 9.91 -1.79 -0.88
N PRO A 179 10.38 -1.52 -2.11
CA PRO A 179 10.83 -2.58 -3.01
C PRO A 179 12.01 -3.36 -2.41
N ARG A 180 12.03 -4.68 -2.60
CA ARG A 180 13.06 -5.58 -2.04
C ARG A 180 14.49 -5.18 -2.40
N LYS A 181 14.69 -4.66 -3.62
CA LYS A 181 15.98 -4.14 -4.08
C LYS A 181 16.57 -3.07 -3.15
N PHE A 182 15.74 -2.36 -2.40
CA PHE A 182 16.17 -1.40 -1.38
C PHE A 182 16.37 -2.05 -0.02
N THR A 183 15.46 -2.91 0.44
CA THR A 183 15.59 -3.59 1.75
C THR A 183 16.79 -4.54 1.81
N ASP A 184 17.14 -5.16 0.67
CA ASP A 184 18.21 -6.14 0.57
C ASP A 184 19.58 -5.46 0.34
N HIS A 185 19.60 -4.15 0.07
CA HIS A 185 20.83 -3.43 -0.22
C HIS A 185 21.66 -3.26 1.07
N PRO A 186 22.93 -3.73 1.13
CA PRO A 186 23.73 -3.73 2.37
C PRO A 186 23.85 -2.36 3.05
N ARG A 187 23.89 -1.28 2.27
CA ARG A 187 24.00 0.10 2.78
C ARG A 187 22.72 0.64 3.43
N LEU A 188 21.58 -0.03 3.26
CA LEU A 188 20.27 0.44 3.73
C LEU A 188 19.73 -0.40 4.89
N GLN A 189 20.48 -1.41 5.37
CA GLN A 189 20.01 -2.32 6.42
C GLN A 189 19.88 -1.66 7.80
N ASN A 190 20.66 -0.61 8.07
CA ASN A 190 20.67 0.07 9.37
C ASN A 190 19.71 1.27 9.45
N LEU A 191 18.97 1.53 8.38
CA LEU A 191 18.03 2.66 8.35
C LEU A 191 16.79 2.35 9.19
N THR A 192 16.33 3.34 9.94
CA THR A 192 15.05 3.30 10.63
C THR A 192 13.98 4.06 9.83
N THR A 193 12.72 3.75 10.10
CA THR A 193 11.61 4.52 9.56
C THR A 193 11.48 5.85 10.31
N LEU A 194 11.71 6.96 9.62
CA LEU A 194 11.49 8.32 10.15
C LEU A 194 10.06 8.80 9.87
N GLN A 195 9.47 8.38 8.74
CA GLN A 195 8.10 8.75 8.37
C GLN A 195 7.44 7.63 7.58
N ALA A 196 6.19 7.34 7.93
CA ALA A 196 5.29 6.52 7.15
C ALA A 196 3.86 7.06 7.32
N MET A 197 3.39 7.86 6.36
CA MET A 197 2.08 8.49 6.46
C MET A 197 1.34 8.59 5.12
N SER A 198 0.03 8.64 5.21
CA SER A 198 -0.90 8.91 4.12
C SER A 198 -1.67 10.18 4.44
N TRP A 199 -1.65 11.18 3.56
CA TRP A 199 -2.33 12.46 3.78
C TRP A 199 -2.69 13.13 2.45
N ASP A 200 -3.96 13.50 2.29
CA ASP A 200 -4.45 14.35 1.20
C ASP A 200 -4.02 13.88 -0.20
N GLY A 201 -4.26 12.60 -0.47
CA GLY A 201 -3.89 11.95 -1.73
C GLY A 201 -2.43 11.50 -1.82
N TRP A 202 -1.60 11.75 -0.81
CA TRP A 202 -0.17 11.37 -0.80
C TRP A 202 0.13 10.26 0.18
N ILE A 203 0.97 9.30 -0.23
CA ILE A 203 1.74 8.48 0.70
C ILE A 203 3.19 8.98 0.71
N ALA A 204 3.75 9.17 1.89
CA ALA A 204 5.13 9.61 2.10
C ALA A 204 5.86 8.64 3.04
N ILE A 205 7.03 8.22 2.57
CA ILE A 205 7.89 7.25 3.21
C ILE A 205 9.28 7.86 3.31
N ALA A 206 9.84 7.92 4.52
CA ALA A 206 11.20 8.38 4.77
C ALA A 206 11.93 7.42 5.70
N LEU A 207 13.13 7.03 5.28
CA LEU A 207 14.08 6.24 6.01
C LEU A 207 15.36 7.06 6.24
N GLY A 208 15.97 6.90 7.40
CA GLY A 208 17.21 7.58 7.75
C GLY A 208 17.90 6.89 8.91
N ASP A 209 18.95 7.50 9.42
CA ASP A 209 19.63 6.97 10.60
C ASP A 209 18.70 7.03 11.81
N SER A 210 18.86 6.08 12.74
CA SER A 210 18.19 6.19 14.03
C SER A 210 18.55 7.55 14.64
N PRO A 211 17.56 8.40 15.00
CA PRO A 211 17.87 9.65 15.65
C PRO A 211 18.65 9.30 16.93
N GLN A 212 19.94 9.63 16.94
CA GLN A 212 20.69 9.68 18.17
C GLN A 212 20.01 10.76 18.99
N LEU A 213 19.19 10.37 19.97
CA LEU A 213 18.72 11.29 20.98
C LEU A 213 19.97 11.88 21.62
N GLN A 214 20.36 13.09 21.22
CA GLN A 214 21.30 13.89 21.96
C GLN A 214 20.58 14.27 23.25
N THR A 215 20.65 13.39 24.25
CA THR A 215 20.39 13.79 25.62
C THR A 215 21.39 14.91 25.91
N ALA A 216 20.89 16.12 26.14
CA ALA A 216 21.74 17.19 26.66
C ALA A 216 22.37 16.65 27.96
N GLU A 217 23.69 16.48 27.96
CA GLU A 217 24.43 16.29 29.20
C GLU A 217 24.13 17.51 30.07
N ILE A 218 23.36 17.30 31.14
CA ILE A 218 23.19 18.28 32.19
C ILE A 218 24.61 18.50 32.73
N PRO A 219 25.19 19.71 32.65
CA PRO A 219 26.52 19.93 33.20
C PRO A 219 26.51 19.56 34.68
N GLU A 220 27.35 18.61 35.09
CA GLU A 220 27.55 18.31 36.50
C GLU A 220 27.96 19.60 37.21
N GLU A 221 27.09 20.11 38.09
CA GLU A 221 27.43 21.17 39.03
C GLU A 221 28.61 20.69 39.88
N GLN A 222 29.76 21.33 39.69
CA GLN A 222 30.91 21.14 40.56
C GLN A 222 30.53 21.55 41.99
N PRO A 223 30.74 20.70 43.00
CA PRO A 223 30.41 21.05 44.38
C PRO A 223 31.28 22.22 44.86
N PRO A 224 30.73 23.12 45.72
CA PRO A 224 31.43 24.33 46.13
C PRO A 224 32.66 23.97 46.96
N VAL A 225 33.79 24.56 46.60
CA VAL A 225 35.02 24.54 47.40
C VAL A 225 34.75 25.36 48.66
N VAL A 226 34.59 24.66 49.79
CA VAL A 226 34.56 25.29 51.12
C VAL A 226 35.96 25.81 51.42
N ARG A 227 36.07 27.13 51.62
CA ARG A 227 37.27 27.80 52.16
C ARG A 227 37.26 27.78 53.67
#